data_AF-A0A2V4VBL4-F1
#
_entry.id   AF-A0A2V4VBL4-F1
#
_cell.length_a   1.000
_cell.length_b   1.000
_cell.length_c   1.000
_cell.angle_alpha   90.00
_cell.angle_beta   90.00
_cell.angle_gamma   90.00
#
_symmetry.space_group_name_H-M   'P 1'
#
loop_
_entity.id
_entity.type
_entity.pdbx_description
1 polymer ?
#
loop_
_entity_poly.entity_id
_entity_poly.type
_entity_poly.pdbx_seq_one_letter_code
_entity_poly.pdbx_strand_id
1 'polypeptide(L)'
;MTIELDSEQPVLQQQTASVLRELALAGKLGSGHIVVIGTSTSEVAGKRIGTSGAVDVAQQLLAGIREVQKEFGFDTVFQCCEHLNRALVMERALLNRLGLTEVGAVPVPKAGGSMASTAYRSLSEPCLAEHIQAHAGLDIGETMIGMHLRHVAVPYRTTLRYIGEARVTTALTRPKLVGGERAVYRMEEQPDSTFCD
;
A
#
# COMPACT_ATOMS: atom_id res chain seq x y z
N MET A 1 -18.44 7.78 -41.46
CA MET A 1 -18.22 6.50 -40.78
C MET A 1 -17.55 6.83 -39.46
N THR A 2 -18.38 7.11 -38.46
CA THR A 2 -17.96 7.44 -37.10
C THR A 2 -17.42 6.15 -36.51
N ILE A 3 -16.13 6.14 -36.16
CA ILE A 3 -15.56 5.01 -35.42
C ILE A 3 -16.03 5.18 -33.99
N GLU A 4 -17.03 4.38 -33.61
CA GLU A 4 -17.38 4.15 -32.23
C GLU A 4 -16.17 3.50 -31.54
N LEU A 5 -15.52 4.26 -30.66
CA LEU A 5 -14.53 3.74 -29.72
C LEU A 5 -15.30 2.96 -28.66
N ASP A 6 -15.45 1.67 -28.92
CA ASP A 6 -16.12 0.76 -28.03
C ASP A 6 -15.32 0.55 -26.72
N SER A 7 -16.07 0.57 -25.65
CA SER A 7 -15.78 0.77 -24.22
C SER A 7 -14.82 -0.17 -23.45
N GLU A 8 -14.07 0.47 -22.54
CA GLU A 8 -13.75 0.08 -21.13
C GLU A 8 -12.86 -1.15 -20.81
N GLN A 9 -11.56 -0.91 -20.63
CA GLN A 9 -10.71 -1.72 -19.73
C GLN A 9 -10.99 -1.38 -18.25
N PRO A 10 -10.78 -2.29 -17.28
CA PRO A 10 -10.98 -2.02 -15.85
C PRO A 10 -9.94 -1.02 -15.32
N VAL A 11 -10.27 0.27 -15.44
CA VAL A 11 -9.41 1.44 -15.20
C VAL A 11 -8.72 1.40 -13.84
N LEU A 12 -9.42 0.97 -12.79
CA LEU A 12 -8.92 1.07 -11.40
C LEU A 12 -7.80 0.06 -11.10
N GLN A 13 -7.88 -1.16 -11.66
CA GLN A 13 -6.85 -2.17 -11.47
C GLN A 13 -5.50 -1.68 -12.03
N GLN A 14 -5.51 -1.23 -13.28
CA GLN A 14 -4.29 -0.79 -13.97
C GLN A 14 -3.69 0.47 -13.33
N GLN A 15 -4.52 1.43 -12.94
CA GLN A 15 -4.06 2.62 -12.21
C GLN A 15 -3.39 2.23 -10.89
N THR A 16 -4.01 1.33 -10.13
CA THR A 16 -3.48 0.83 -8.86
C THR A 16 -2.16 0.10 -9.05
N ALA A 17 -2.09 -0.81 -10.02
CA ALA A 17 -0.87 -1.55 -10.33
C ALA A 17 0.26 -0.61 -10.78
N SER A 18 -0.04 0.41 -11.59
CA SER A 18 0.93 1.40 -12.04
C SER A 18 1.54 2.19 -10.86
N VAL A 19 0.68 2.76 -10.01
CA VAL A 19 1.10 3.50 -8.80
C VAL A 19 1.95 2.64 -7.88
N LEU A 20 1.49 1.41 -7.58
CA LEU A 20 2.17 0.54 -6.62
C LEU A 20 3.48 -0.02 -7.19
N ARG A 21 3.54 -0.31 -8.50
CA ARG A 21 4.77 -0.74 -9.17
C ARG A 21 5.82 0.36 -9.19
N GLU A 22 5.42 1.60 -9.48
CA GLU A 22 6.32 2.75 -9.40
C GLU A 22 6.89 2.93 -7.98
N LEU A 23 6.03 2.85 -6.97
CA LEU A 23 6.45 2.88 -5.56
C LEU A 23 7.41 1.73 -5.22
N ALA A 24 7.12 0.51 -5.68
CA ALA A 24 7.95 -0.67 -5.43
C ALA A 24 9.35 -0.54 -6.05
N LEU A 25 9.43 -0.08 -7.30
CA LEU A 25 10.69 0.18 -7.99
C LEU A 25 11.52 1.26 -7.27
N ALA A 26 10.89 2.39 -6.94
CA ALA A 26 11.56 3.49 -6.24
C ALA A 26 12.05 3.09 -4.85
N GLY A 27 11.27 2.27 -4.14
CA GLY A 27 11.59 1.76 -2.81
C GLY A 27 12.48 0.53 -2.78
N LYS A 28 12.80 -0.06 -3.93
CA LYS A 28 13.43 -1.39 -4.03
C LYS A 28 12.70 -2.42 -3.16
N LEU A 29 11.36 -2.36 -3.16
CA LEU A 29 10.52 -3.22 -2.35
C LEU A 29 10.56 -4.66 -2.88
N GLY A 30 10.39 -5.62 -1.98
CA GLY A 30 10.45 -7.04 -2.31
C GLY A 30 10.22 -7.91 -1.08
N SER A 31 10.63 -9.18 -1.14
CA SER A 31 10.45 -10.10 -0.02
C SER A 31 10.98 -9.54 1.31
N GLY A 32 10.20 -9.71 2.38
CA GLY A 32 10.48 -9.16 3.71
C GLY A 32 10.02 -7.71 3.92
N HIS A 33 9.74 -6.96 2.85
CA HIS A 33 9.14 -5.64 2.94
C HIS A 33 7.61 -5.72 3.13
N ILE A 34 7.04 -4.65 3.67
CA ILE A 34 5.61 -4.55 4.01
C ILE A 34 5.08 -3.24 3.45
N VAL A 35 4.00 -3.31 2.70
CA VAL A 35 3.25 -2.15 2.20
C VAL A 35 1.92 -2.07 2.94
N VAL A 36 1.69 -0.96 3.64
CA VAL A 36 0.37 -0.66 4.22
C VAL A 36 -0.51 0.05 3.18
N ILE A 37 -1.74 -0.45 3.04
CA ILE A 37 -2.75 0.08 2.11
C ILE A 37 -3.87 0.72 2.92
N GLY A 38 -4.06 2.02 2.73
CA GLY A 38 -5.24 2.76 3.19
C GLY A 38 -6.12 3.10 2.00
N THR A 39 -7.45 2.94 2.13
CA THR A 39 -8.35 3.15 0.99
C THR A 39 -9.74 3.61 1.42
N SER A 40 -10.21 4.68 0.79
CA SER A 40 -11.61 5.09 0.80
C SER A 40 -12.27 4.80 -0.54
N THR A 41 -13.09 3.74 -0.60
CA THR A 41 -13.77 3.36 -1.85
C THR A 41 -14.83 4.37 -2.29
N SER A 42 -15.38 5.17 -1.38
CA SER A 42 -16.29 6.27 -1.72
C SER A 42 -15.56 7.41 -2.41
N GLU A 43 -14.35 7.75 -1.96
CA GLU A 43 -13.52 8.75 -2.63
C GLU A 43 -13.09 8.27 -4.01
N VAL A 44 -12.74 7.00 -4.17
CA VAL A 44 -12.34 6.43 -5.49
C VAL A 44 -13.45 6.56 -6.51
N ALA A 45 -14.72 6.39 -6.09
CA ALA A 45 -15.86 6.52 -6.97
C ALA A 45 -16.34 7.97 -7.19
N GLY A 46 -15.86 8.94 -6.39
CA GLY A 46 -16.22 10.36 -6.48
C GLY A 46 -17.67 10.71 -6.14
N LYS A 47 -18.49 9.75 -5.68
CA LYS A 47 -19.88 9.95 -5.30
C LYS A 47 -20.33 8.93 -4.26
N ARG A 48 -21.46 9.20 -3.58
CA ARG A 48 -22.10 8.20 -2.72
C ARG A 48 -22.53 7.00 -3.58
N ILE A 49 -21.88 5.88 -3.36
CA ILE A 49 -22.19 4.60 -3.97
C ILE A 49 -22.84 3.66 -2.94
N GLY A 50 -23.72 2.78 -3.41
CA GLY A 50 -24.23 1.69 -2.58
C GLY A 50 -23.14 0.67 -2.24
N THR A 51 -23.44 -0.24 -1.31
CA THR A 51 -22.48 -1.24 -0.83
C THR A 51 -21.93 -2.14 -1.95
N SER A 52 -22.76 -2.52 -2.93
CA SER A 52 -22.30 -3.35 -4.07
C SER A 52 -21.18 -2.66 -4.85
N GLY A 53 -21.41 -1.42 -5.29
CA GLY A 53 -20.39 -0.67 -6.04
C GLY A 53 -19.11 -0.43 -5.24
N ALA A 54 -19.21 -0.26 -3.92
CA ALA A 54 -18.02 -0.12 -3.07
C ALA A 54 -17.20 -1.42 -2.97
N VAL A 55 -17.86 -2.58 -3.03
CA VAL A 55 -17.18 -3.89 -3.08
C VAL A 55 -16.53 -4.09 -4.45
N ASP A 56 -17.20 -3.72 -5.54
CA ASP A 56 -16.64 -3.84 -6.91
C ASP A 56 -15.37 -2.98 -7.07
N VAL A 57 -15.40 -1.74 -6.56
CA VAL A 57 -14.22 -0.87 -6.48
C VAL A 57 -13.11 -1.55 -5.69
N ALA A 58 -13.40 -2.04 -4.48
CA ALA A 58 -12.41 -2.72 -3.64
C ALA A 58 -11.79 -3.95 -4.34
N GLN A 59 -12.57 -4.71 -5.11
CA GLN A 59 -12.09 -5.87 -5.84
C GLN A 59 -11.10 -5.49 -6.96
N GLN A 60 -11.40 -4.44 -7.73
CA GLN A 60 -10.48 -3.95 -8.77
C GLN A 60 -9.17 -3.42 -8.19
N LEU A 61 -9.24 -2.65 -7.10
CA LEU A 61 -8.05 -2.17 -6.39
C LEU A 61 -7.22 -3.35 -5.86
N LEU A 62 -7.88 -4.32 -5.20
CA LEU A 62 -7.23 -5.52 -4.68
C LEU A 62 -6.55 -6.35 -5.77
N ALA A 63 -7.16 -6.44 -6.96
CA ALA A 63 -6.56 -7.13 -8.10
C ALA A 63 -5.25 -6.47 -8.53
N GLY A 64 -5.22 -5.13 -8.64
CA GLY A 64 -4.02 -4.38 -8.98
C GLY A 64 -2.93 -4.48 -7.91
N ILE A 65 -3.33 -4.46 -6.63
CA ILE A 65 -2.40 -4.65 -5.51
C ILE A 65 -1.76 -6.04 -5.57
N ARG A 66 -2.57 -7.09 -5.77
CA ARG A 66 -2.10 -8.49 -5.83
C ARG A 66 -1.20 -8.77 -7.02
N GLU A 67 -1.45 -8.13 -8.15
CA GLU A 67 -0.58 -8.23 -9.33
C GLU A 67 0.85 -7.81 -8.98
N VAL A 68 1.02 -6.61 -8.42
CA VAL A 68 2.34 -6.08 -8.06
C VAL A 68 2.92 -6.83 -6.85
N GLN A 69 2.08 -7.22 -5.89
CA GLN A 69 2.52 -8.03 -4.75
C GLN A 69 3.18 -9.33 -5.22
N LYS A 70 2.60 -10.03 -6.19
CA LYS A 70 3.16 -11.25 -6.76
C LYS A 70 4.45 -11.00 -7.55
N GLU A 71 4.53 -9.88 -8.25
CA GLU A 71 5.70 -9.48 -9.05
C GLU A 71 6.93 -9.22 -8.19
N PHE A 72 6.77 -8.53 -7.05
CA PHE A 72 7.91 -8.10 -6.20
C PHE A 72 8.10 -8.97 -4.93
N GLY A 73 7.04 -9.62 -4.45
CA GLY A 73 7.09 -10.53 -3.29
C GLY A 73 7.03 -9.86 -1.92
N PHE A 74 6.66 -8.58 -1.82
CA PHE A 74 6.42 -7.92 -0.53
C PHE A 74 5.09 -8.37 0.11
N ASP A 75 4.93 -8.14 1.41
CA ASP A 75 3.67 -8.33 2.11
C ASP A 75 2.77 -7.10 1.99
N THR A 76 1.46 -7.31 1.96
CA THR A 76 0.46 -6.24 2.01
C THR A 76 -0.40 -6.35 3.26
N VAL A 77 -0.72 -5.21 3.86
CA VAL A 77 -1.64 -5.11 4.99
C VAL A 77 -2.66 -4.01 4.71
N PHE A 78 -3.90 -4.20 5.13
CA PHE A 78 -5.01 -3.31 4.76
C PHE A 78 -5.59 -2.64 6.00
N GLN A 79 -5.50 -1.32 6.05
CA GLN A 79 -6.02 -0.52 7.16
C GLN A 79 -7.56 -0.54 7.13
N CYS A 80 -8.17 -0.89 8.26
CA CYS A 80 -9.60 -0.67 8.48
C CYS A 80 -9.91 0.83 8.65
N CYS A 81 -11.18 1.22 8.49
CA CYS A 81 -11.60 2.56 8.89
C CYS A 81 -11.54 2.76 10.42
N GLU A 82 -11.78 3.99 10.86
CA GLU A 82 -11.76 4.42 12.25
C GLU A 82 -12.74 3.66 13.15
N HIS A 83 -13.81 3.08 12.61
CA HIS A 83 -14.77 2.27 13.38
C HIS A 83 -14.15 0.98 13.95
N LEU A 84 -13.07 0.47 13.34
CA LEU A 84 -12.26 -0.63 13.88
C LEU A 84 -10.88 -0.13 14.31
N ASN A 85 -10.80 1.13 14.75
CA ASN A 85 -9.60 1.77 15.27
C ASN A 85 -8.37 1.65 14.36
N ARG A 86 -8.60 1.59 13.03
CA ARG A 86 -7.53 1.42 12.03
C ARG A 86 -6.71 0.13 12.20
N ALA A 87 -7.31 -0.90 12.80
CA ALA A 87 -6.72 -2.24 12.83
C ALA A 87 -6.41 -2.74 11.41
N LEU A 88 -5.42 -3.63 11.29
CA LEU A 88 -4.83 -3.99 10.01
C LEU A 88 -5.16 -5.43 9.64
N VAL A 89 -5.85 -5.62 8.51
CA VAL A 89 -6.10 -6.94 7.93
C VAL A 89 -4.82 -7.47 7.29
N MET A 90 -4.44 -8.70 7.65
CA MET A 90 -3.28 -9.40 7.09
C MET A 90 -3.40 -10.93 7.20
N GLU A 91 -2.49 -11.65 6.54
CA GLU A 91 -2.35 -13.09 6.75
C GLU A 91 -1.80 -13.37 8.15
N ARG A 92 -2.35 -14.38 8.83
CA ARG A 92 -1.92 -14.81 10.18
C ARG A 92 -0.45 -15.15 10.25
N ALA A 93 0.10 -15.71 9.17
CA ALA A 93 1.53 -16.00 9.07
C ALA A 93 2.41 -14.74 9.20
N LEU A 94 1.97 -13.60 8.66
CA LEU A 94 2.67 -12.32 8.79
C LEU A 94 2.60 -11.80 10.22
N LEU A 95 1.41 -11.82 10.83
CA LEU A 95 1.19 -11.42 12.22
C LEU A 95 2.14 -12.17 13.16
N ASN A 96 2.19 -13.50 13.03
CA ASN A 96 3.07 -14.36 13.83
C ASN A 96 4.56 -14.08 13.58
N ARG A 97 4.96 -13.96 12.31
CA ARG A 97 6.36 -13.67 11.93
C ARG A 97 6.87 -12.35 12.51
N LEU A 98 6.00 -11.35 12.62
CA LEU A 98 6.33 -10.04 13.16
C LEU A 98 6.09 -9.92 14.67
N GLY A 99 5.46 -10.91 15.30
CA GLY A 99 5.11 -10.88 16.73
C GLY A 99 4.15 -9.75 17.09
N LEU A 100 3.16 -9.45 16.22
CA LEU A 100 2.20 -8.36 16.46
C LEU A 100 1.08 -8.81 17.39
N THR A 101 0.50 -7.85 18.11
CA THR A 101 -0.72 -8.05 18.91
C THR A 101 -1.93 -8.26 18.00
N GLU A 102 -2.58 -9.42 18.11
CA GLU A 102 -3.85 -9.70 17.45
C GLU A 102 -5.01 -9.03 18.18
N VAL A 103 -5.96 -8.46 17.41
CA VAL A 103 -7.23 -7.91 17.92
C VAL A 103 -8.41 -8.58 17.24
N GLY A 104 -9.57 -8.60 17.90
CA GLY A 104 -10.73 -9.36 17.44
C GLY A 104 -11.82 -8.50 16.79
N ALA A 105 -12.05 -8.69 15.48
CA ALA A 105 -13.25 -8.28 14.76
C ALA A 105 -13.28 -8.94 13.36
N VAL A 106 -14.45 -8.97 12.72
CA VAL A 106 -14.56 -9.30 11.29
C VAL A 106 -14.94 -8.02 10.54
N PRO A 107 -14.07 -7.45 9.70
CA PRO A 107 -14.40 -6.26 8.94
C PRO A 107 -15.54 -6.51 7.97
N VAL A 108 -16.54 -5.63 7.99
CA VAL A 108 -17.66 -5.59 7.04
C VAL A 108 -17.66 -4.23 6.33
N PRO A 109 -18.27 -4.08 5.14
CA PRO A 109 -18.26 -2.81 4.43
C PRO A 109 -18.74 -1.61 5.28
N LYS A 110 -19.69 -1.84 6.20
CA LYS A 110 -20.23 -0.83 7.11
C LYS A 110 -19.39 -0.57 8.38
N ALA A 111 -18.43 -1.44 8.70
CA ALA A 111 -17.57 -1.33 9.89
C ALA A 111 -16.22 -1.98 9.57
N GLY A 112 -15.23 -1.15 9.28
CA GLY A 112 -13.91 -1.55 8.75
C GLY A 112 -13.67 -1.10 7.31
N GLY A 113 -14.74 -0.91 6.53
CA GLY A 113 -14.68 -0.40 5.15
C GLY A 113 -14.55 -1.50 4.10
N SER A 114 -14.97 -1.19 2.87
CA SER A 114 -15.05 -2.18 1.77
C SER A 114 -13.70 -2.77 1.40
N MET A 115 -12.63 -1.99 1.40
CA MET A 115 -11.29 -2.48 1.06
C MET A 115 -10.80 -3.54 2.06
N ALA A 116 -10.75 -3.21 3.35
CA ALA A 116 -10.33 -4.13 4.40
C ALA A 116 -11.22 -5.37 4.47
N SER A 117 -12.54 -5.20 4.30
CA SER A 117 -13.50 -6.29 4.30
C SER A 117 -13.34 -7.25 3.11
N THR A 118 -13.09 -6.71 1.90
CA THR A 118 -12.78 -7.50 0.71
C THR A 118 -11.44 -8.20 0.84
N ALA A 119 -10.41 -7.51 1.36
CA ALA A 119 -9.12 -8.12 1.64
C ALA A 119 -9.27 -9.29 2.63
N TYR A 120 -9.95 -9.09 3.76
CA TYR A 120 -10.15 -10.11 4.80
C TYR A 120 -10.75 -11.40 4.24
N ARG A 121 -11.78 -11.29 3.39
CA ARG A 121 -12.43 -12.46 2.76
C ARG A 121 -11.59 -13.15 1.68
N SER A 122 -10.55 -12.48 1.18
CA SER A 122 -9.72 -12.95 0.09
C SER A 122 -8.44 -13.65 0.55
N LEU A 123 -8.07 -13.49 1.82
CA LEU A 123 -6.89 -14.09 2.44
C LEU A 123 -7.15 -15.52 2.87
N SER A 124 -6.09 -16.31 3.03
CA SER A 124 -6.18 -17.73 3.39
C SER A 124 -6.49 -17.90 4.87
N GLU A 125 -5.75 -17.20 5.73
CA GLU A 125 -5.96 -17.19 7.18
C GLU A 125 -5.96 -15.74 7.67
N PRO A 126 -7.05 -14.98 7.44
CA PRO A 126 -7.11 -13.58 7.81
C PRO A 126 -7.07 -13.38 9.33
N CYS A 127 -6.46 -12.28 9.75
CA CYS A 127 -6.46 -11.79 11.12
C CYS A 127 -6.38 -10.25 11.13
N LEU A 128 -6.52 -9.66 12.32
CA LEU A 128 -6.33 -8.22 12.54
C LEU A 128 -5.18 -7.99 13.50
N ALA A 129 -4.24 -7.10 13.14
CA ALA A 129 -3.25 -6.58 14.07
C ALA A 129 -3.67 -5.21 14.60
N GLU A 130 -3.32 -4.92 15.86
CA GLU A 130 -3.51 -3.61 16.49
C GLU A 130 -2.69 -2.52 15.78
N HIS A 131 -1.39 -2.78 15.58
CA HIS A 131 -0.43 -1.84 15.01
C HIS A 131 0.64 -2.56 14.19
N ILE A 132 1.33 -1.81 13.31
CA ILE A 132 2.45 -2.32 12.49
C ILE A 132 3.47 -1.21 12.22
N GLN A 133 4.65 -1.61 11.79
CA GLN A 133 5.71 -0.73 11.27
C GLN A 133 6.07 -1.15 9.83
N ALA A 134 5.36 -0.59 8.85
CA ALA A 134 5.51 -0.85 7.42
C ALA A 134 6.68 -0.08 6.79
N HIS A 135 7.18 -0.62 5.68
CA HIS A 135 8.33 -0.08 4.95
C HIS A 135 7.94 0.95 3.89
N ALA A 136 6.71 0.84 3.40
CA ALA A 136 6.10 1.73 2.43
C ALA A 136 4.59 1.80 2.66
N GLY A 137 3.95 2.80 2.06
CA GLY A 137 2.52 3.01 2.19
C GLY A 137 1.89 3.56 0.91
N LEU A 138 0.69 3.07 0.61
CA LEU A 138 -0.20 3.58 -0.43
C LEU A 138 -1.52 3.99 0.23
N ASP A 139 -1.81 5.28 0.22
CA ASP A 139 -3.05 5.87 0.72
C ASP A 139 -3.89 6.37 -0.46
N ILE A 140 -5.07 5.78 -0.63
CA ILE A 140 -6.02 6.08 -1.71
C ILE A 140 -7.24 6.76 -1.08
N GLY A 141 -7.37 8.07 -1.27
CA GLY A 141 -8.47 8.85 -0.69
C GLY A 141 -8.18 9.36 0.73
N GLU A 142 -6.91 9.67 1.01
CA GLU A 142 -6.48 10.45 2.18
C GLU A 142 -6.94 9.86 3.53
N THR A 143 -6.88 8.53 3.64
CA THR A 143 -7.27 7.79 4.84
C THR A 143 -6.29 7.90 5.99
N MET A 144 -5.12 8.50 5.79
CA MET A 144 -4.04 8.69 6.76
C MET A 144 -3.44 7.38 7.27
N ILE A 145 -2.35 6.95 6.64
CA ILE A 145 -1.60 5.71 6.99
C ILE A 145 -0.30 5.96 7.77
N GLY A 146 0.00 7.21 8.11
CA GLY A 146 1.29 7.62 8.66
C GLY A 146 1.64 6.95 10.00
N MET A 147 0.65 6.61 10.81
CA MET A 147 0.83 5.90 12.08
C MET A 147 1.36 4.47 11.90
N HIS A 148 1.27 3.90 10.70
CA HIS A 148 1.71 2.55 10.39
C HIS A 148 3.10 2.49 9.74
N LEU A 149 3.70 3.64 9.42
CA LEU A 149 4.99 3.69 8.73
C LEU A 149 6.15 3.69 9.74
N ARG A 150 7.24 2.99 9.39
CA ARG A 150 8.51 3.13 10.11
C ARG A 150 9.01 4.57 10.06
N HIS A 151 9.72 4.96 11.12
CA HIS A 151 10.52 6.16 11.09
C HIS A 151 11.81 5.90 10.28
N VAL A 152 12.18 6.71 9.30
CA VAL A 152 11.60 8.00 8.89
C VAL A 152 10.75 7.83 7.63
N ALA A 153 9.47 8.20 7.68
CA ALA A 153 8.60 8.26 6.51
C ALA A 153 9.01 9.41 5.57
N VAL A 154 9.11 9.12 4.29
CA VAL A 154 9.49 10.04 3.23
C VAL A 154 8.42 9.96 2.13
N PRO A 155 7.68 11.04 1.85
CA PRO A 155 6.70 11.06 0.78
C PRO A 155 7.35 10.73 -0.56
N TYR A 156 6.74 9.82 -1.32
CA TYR A 156 7.11 9.54 -2.70
C TYR A 156 6.01 10.04 -3.62
N ARG A 157 6.42 10.68 -4.72
CA ARG A 157 5.53 11.37 -5.64
C ARG A 157 5.40 10.58 -6.95
N THR A 158 4.50 9.58 -6.98
CA THR A 158 4.14 8.76 -8.16
C THR A 158 3.62 9.56 -9.36
N THR A 159 3.89 9.13 -10.58
CA THR A 159 3.46 9.82 -11.81
C THR A 159 1.94 10.00 -11.86
N LEU A 160 1.18 8.96 -11.51
CA LEU A 160 -0.27 9.03 -11.31
C LEU A 160 -0.59 9.56 -9.90
N ARG A 161 -1.41 10.62 -9.85
CA ARG A 161 -1.82 11.33 -8.62
C ARG A 161 -3.21 10.94 -8.11
N TYR A 162 -3.96 10.18 -8.91
CA TYR A 162 -5.33 9.79 -8.64
C TYR A 162 -5.56 8.33 -9.07
N ILE A 163 -6.42 7.63 -8.35
CA ILE A 163 -7.01 6.35 -8.75
C ILE A 163 -8.51 6.53 -8.68
N GLY A 164 -9.19 6.38 -9.82
CA GLY A 164 -10.52 6.96 -10.01
C GLY A 164 -10.48 8.44 -9.65
N GLU A 165 -11.39 8.86 -8.77
CA GLU A 165 -11.48 10.24 -8.28
C GLU A 165 -10.67 10.47 -6.98
N ALA A 166 -10.12 9.42 -6.37
CA ALA A 166 -9.40 9.53 -5.11
C ALA A 166 -7.97 10.01 -5.32
N ARG A 167 -7.56 11.00 -4.52
CA ARG A 167 -6.17 11.43 -4.40
C ARG A 167 -5.29 10.30 -3.86
N VAL A 168 -4.12 10.15 -4.46
CA VAL A 168 -3.13 9.16 -4.06
C VAL A 168 -1.98 9.84 -3.33
N THR A 169 -1.68 9.35 -2.13
CA THR A 169 -0.47 9.69 -1.39
C THR A 169 0.33 8.42 -1.16
N THR A 170 1.63 8.47 -1.46
CA THR A 170 2.53 7.34 -1.19
C THR A 170 3.73 7.78 -0.36
N ALA A 171 4.28 6.83 0.39
CA ALA A 171 5.48 7.06 1.18
C ALA A 171 6.37 5.82 1.18
N LEU A 172 7.67 6.07 1.23
CA LEU A 172 8.70 5.09 1.57
C LEU A 172 9.22 5.39 2.97
N THR A 173 9.99 4.48 3.52
CA THR A 173 10.70 4.70 4.78
C THR A 173 12.19 4.54 4.59
N ARG A 174 12.98 5.24 5.40
CA ARG A 174 14.43 5.12 5.40
C ARG A 174 14.98 5.08 6.83
N PRO A 175 16.19 4.55 7.03
CA PRO A 175 16.89 4.67 8.30
C PRO A 175 17.04 6.14 8.73
N LYS A 176 17.03 6.36 10.05
CA LYS A 176 17.43 7.63 10.64
C LYS A 176 18.91 7.87 10.31
N LEU A 177 19.22 9.05 9.79
CA LEU A 177 20.60 9.51 9.72
C LEU A 177 20.95 10.07 11.09
N VAL A 178 21.99 9.52 11.70
CA VAL A 178 22.42 9.82 13.07
C VAL A 178 23.90 10.13 13.07
N GLY A 179 24.34 10.96 14.03
CA GLY A 179 25.73 11.39 14.16
C GLY A 179 25.86 12.91 14.24
N GLY A 180 26.97 13.38 14.82
CA GLY A 180 27.30 14.80 14.90
C GLY A 180 27.92 15.36 13.61
N GLU A 181 28.54 16.54 13.69
CA GLU A 181 29.08 17.28 12.53
C GLU A 181 30.10 16.51 11.66
N ARG A 182 30.72 15.46 12.21
CA ARG A 182 31.74 14.64 11.53
C ARG A 182 31.18 13.37 10.86
N ALA A 183 29.87 13.15 10.92
CA ALA A 183 29.25 11.96 10.35
C ALA A 183 29.28 11.98 8.81
N VAL A 184 29.59 10.83 8.22
CA VAL A 184 29.62 10.62 6.77
C VAL A 184 28.62 9.51 6.42
N TYR A 185 27.84 9.69 5.35
CA TYR A 185 26.71 8.82 5.01
C TYR A 185 26.87 8.06 3.69
N ARG A 186 28.01 8.24 3.03
CA ARG A 186 28.45 7.50 1.83
C ARG A 186 29.96 7.35 1.92
N MET A 187 30.48 6.16 1.63
CA MET A 187 31.92 6.01 1.43
C MET A 187 32.30 6.74 0.15
N GLU A 188 33.47 7.37 0.13
CA GLU A 188 34.04 7.90 -1.11
C GLU A 188 34.25 6.71 -2.08
N GLU A 189 33.73 6.84 -3.29
CA GLU A 189 34.00 5.87 -4.35
C GLU A 189 35.48 5.99 -4.71
N GLN A 190 36.27 4.93 -4.50
CA GLN A 190 37.66 4.91 -4.94
C GLN A 190 37.66 5.00 -6.48
N PRO A 191 38.32 6.00 -7.08
CA PRO A 191 38.51 5.98 -8.52
C PRO A 191 39.27 4.71 -8.88
N ASP A 192 38.78 3.99 -9.90
CA ASP A 192 39.34 2.74 -10.40
C ASP A 192 40.85 2.74 -10.26
N SER A 193 41.36 1.87 -9.36
CA SER A 193 42.77 1.52 -9.36
C SER A 193 43.02 0.72 -10.63
N THR A 194 43.11 1.42 -11.75
CA THR A 194 43.76 0.95 -12.95
C THR A 194 45.24 0.91 -12.60
N PHE A 195 45.62 -0.12 -11.83
CA PHE A 195 46.98 -0.61 -11.87
C PHE A 195 47.16 -1.13 -13.29
N CYS A 196 47.72 -0.28 -14.17
CA CYS A 196 48.49 -0.79 -15.29
C CYS A 196 49.71 -1.51 -14.68
N ASP A 197 49.98 -2.69 -15.24
CA ASP A 197 51.07 -3.62 -14.89
C ASP A 197 52.45 -2.95 -14.70
#